data_AF-A0A9N8LGU8-F1
#
_entry.id   AF-A0A9N8LGU8-F1
#
_cell.length_a   1.000
_cell.length_b   1.000
_cell.length_c   1.000
_cell.angle_alpha   90.00
_cell.angle_beta   90.00
_cell.angle_gamma   90.00
#
_symmetry.space_group_name_H-M   'P 1'
#
loop_
_entity.id
_entity.type
_entity.pdbx_description
1 polymer ?
#
loop_
_entity_poly.entity_id
_entity_poly.type
_entity_poly.pdbx_seq_one_letter_code
_entity_poly.pdbx_strand_id
1 'polypeptide(L)'
;MPRRKGQPAEVIDAAALTASLEELKRSGPLPSLFVFDLDYTLWPAWVDTHVDPPLKRRIDDINKVYDRSGTTLSLFPHVPAILFFLQRNDIPIAIASRTSAPDAANQALRGLYILDESVPSEERSEPVAAITLCRHMEIYPGSKIKHFKSIQNALGHKYEDMIFFDDEHRNAE
;
A
#
# COMPACT_ATOMS: atom_id res chain seq x y z
N MET A 1 -10.94 -22.09 11.45
CA MET A 1 -9.71 -22.12 10.64
C MET A 1 -8.51 -22.10 11.58
N PRO A 2 -7.61 -23.09 11.57
CA PRO A 2 -6.43 -23.04 12.43
C PRO A 2 -5.49 -21.93 11.93
N ARG A 3 -5.06 -21.04 12.85
CA ARG A 3 -4.07 -19.99 12.58
C ARG A 3 -2.79 -20.66 12.05
N ARG A 4 -2.41 -20.39 10.78
CA ARG A 4 -1.09 -20.76 10.27
C ARG A 4 -0.06 -20.11 11.19
N LYS A 5 0.86 -20.91 11.76
CA LYS A 5 2.06 -20.41 12.44
C LYS A 5 2.75 -19.43 11.49
N GLY A 6 3.03 -18.23 11.98
CA GLY A 6 3.65 -17.16 11.18
C GLY A 6 4.87 -17.70 10.47
N GLN A 7 4.86 -17.62 9.13
CA GLN A 7 6.07 -17.80 8.35
C GLN A 7 7.10 -16.79 8.85
N PRO A 8 8.40 -17.15 8.91
CA PRO A 8 9.44 -16.16 9.16
C PRO A 8 9.26 -15.02 8.16
N ALA A 9 9.42 -13.78 8.62
CA ALA A 9 9.39 -12.62 7.74
C ALA A 9 10.41 -12.87 6.62
N GLU A 10 9.95 -12.82 5.37
CA GLU A 10 10.82 -12.94 4.21
C GLU A 10 11.89 -11.85 4.31
N VAL A 11 13.16 -12.27 4.35
CA VAL A 11 14.28 -11.33 4.39
C VAL A 11 14.36 -10.70 3.02
N ILE A 12 13.99 -9.42 2.93
CA ILE A 12 14.09 -8.66 1.70
C ILE A 12 15.57 -8.53 1.33
N ASP A 13 15.94 -8.97 0.14
CA ASP A 13 17.20 -8.57 -0.46
C ASP A 13 17.05 -7.13 -0.97
N ALA A 14 17.41 -6.18 -0.12
CA ALA A 14 17.31 -4.75 -0.44
C ALA A 14 18.12 -4.38 -1.69
N ALA A 15 19.25 -5.05 -1.93
CA ALA A 15 20.07 -4.79 -3.11
C ALA A 15 19.39 -5.28 -4.39
N ALA A 16 18.79 -6.47 -4.37
CA ALA A 16 18.03 -6.99 -5.50
C ALA A 16 16.80 -6.12 -5.79
N LEU A 17 16.06 -5.71 -4.74
CA LEU A 17 14.90 -4.84 -4.88
C LEU A 17 15.27 -3.49 -5.51
N THR A 18 16.33 -2.84 -5.00
CA THR A 18 16.83 -1.58 -5.55
C THR A 18 17.29 -1.77 -7.00
N ALA A 19 17.97 -2.87 -7.32
CA ALA A 19 18.38 -3.15 -8.70
C ALA A 19 17.16 -3.28 -9.65
N SER A 20 16.11 -3.99 -9.23
CA SER A 20 14.87 -4.12 -10.02
C SER A 20 14.16 -2.79 -10.22
N LEU A 21 14.10 -1.94 -9.20
CA LEU A 21 13.49 -0.61 -9.29
C LEU A 21 14.28 0.33 -10.22
N GLU A 22 15.62 0.26 -10.19
CA GLU A 22 16.47 1.01 -11.12
C GLU A 22 16.43 0.47 -12.55
N GLU A 23 16.21 -0.83 -12.73
CA GLU A 23 15.93 -1.41 -14.05
C GLU A 23 14.58 -0.93 -14.60
N LEU A 24 13.55 -0.88 -13.75
CA LEU A 24 12.23 -0.37 -14.13
C LEU A 24 12.33 1.05 -14.71
N LYS A 25 13.10 1.95 -14.08
CA LYS A 25 13.36 3.31 -14.60
C LYS A 25 14.09 3.32 -15.94
N ARG A 26 14.98 2.36 -16.18
CA ARG A 26 15.76 2.26 -17.42
C ARG A 26 14.99 1.62 -18.56
N SER A 27 13.94 0.85 -18.25
CA SER A 27 13.19 0.06 -19.23
C SER A 27 12.25 0.88 -20.12
N GLY A 28 11.93 2.12 -19.75
CA GLY A 28 11.08 3.01 -20.55
C GLY A 28 10.34 4.05 -19.70
N PRO A 29 9.39 4.78 -20.30
CA PRO A 29 8.54 5.71 -19.56
C PRO A 29 7.71 4.96 -18.52
N LEU A 30 7.65 5.51 -17.30
CA LEU A 30 6.81 4.98 -16.23
C LEU A 30 5.36 5.47 -16.38
N PRO A 31 4.38 4.69 -15.90
CA PRO A 31 2.99 5.15 -15.78
C PRO A 31 2.90 6.46 -15.02
N SER A 32 1.98 7.32 -15.44
CA SER A 32 1.77 8.63 -14.83
C SER A 32 1.06 8.57 -13.49
N LEU A 33 0.40 7.44 -13.16
CA LEU A 33 -0.30 7.20 -11.91
C LEU A 33 -0.30 5.70 -11.59
N PHE A 34 0.01 5.36 -10.35
CA PHE A 34 -0.12 4.00 -9.82
C PHE A 34 -1.34 3.93 -8.91
N VAL A 35 -2.24 2.99 -9.20
CA VAL A 35 -3.42 2.72 -8.38
C VAL A 35 -3.26 1.35 -7.73
N PHE A 36 -3.50 1.27 -6.42
CA PHE A 36 -3.46 0.02 -5.68
C PHE A 36 -4.83 -0.27 -5.04
N ASP A 37 -5.24 -1.54 -5.06
CA ASP A 37 -6.16 -2.05 -4.03
C ASP A 37 -5.50 -2.06 -2.64
N LEU A 38 -6.22 -2.47 -1.61
CA LEU A 38 -5.71 -2.58 -0.24
C LEU A 38 -5.56 -4.03 0.19
N ASP A 39 -6.67 -4.77 0.23
CA ASP A 39 -6.71 -6.08 0.84
C ASP A 39 -6.01 -7.08 -0.07
N TYR A 40 -5.08 -7.87 0.45
CA TYR A 40 -4.21 -8.77 -0.33
C TYR A 40 -3.37 -8.12 -1.44
N THR A 41 -3.36 -6.79 -1.53
CA THR A 41 -2.48 -6.01 -2.40
C THR A 41 -1.41 -5.28 -1.59
N LEU A 42 -1.81 -4.46 -0.60
CA LEU A 42 -0.87 -3.77 0.28
C LEU A 42 -0.56 -4.55 1.54
N TRP A 43 -1.50 -5.34 2.05
CA TRP A 43 -1.35 -6.17 3.26
C TRP A 43 -2.01 -7.54 3.11
N PRO A 44 -1.59 -8.58 3.87
CA PRO A 44 -2.07 -9.96 3.70
C PRO A 44 -3.38 -10.25 4.46
N ALA A 45 -4.41 -9.42 4.30
CA ALA A 45 -5.69 -9.58 4.98
C ALA A 45 -6.82 -8.81 4.30
N TRP A 46 -8.06 -9.30 4.43
CA TRP A 46 -9.25 -8.46 4.35
C TRP A 46 -9.45 -7.68 5.66
N VAL A 47 -9.37 -6.35 5.59
CA VAL A 47 -9.46 -5.47 6.76
C VAL A 47 -10.83 -5.47 7.44
N ASP A 48 -11.89 -5.85 6.71
CA ASP A 48 -13.25 -5.95 7.27
C ASP A 48 -13.54 -7.32 7.94
N THR A 49 -12.62 -8.27 7.83
CA THR A 49 -12.84 -9.66 8.26
C THR A 49 -11.79 -10.14 9.27
N HIS A 50 -10.51 -9.79 9.09
CA HIS A 50 -9.41 -10.42 9.83
C HIS A 50 -8.92 -9.62 11.04
N VAL A 51 -9.38 -8.37 11.20
CA VAL A 51 -8.99 -7.50 12.31
C VAL A 51 -10.24 -6.92 12.98
N ASP A 52 -10.13 -6.61 14.26
CA ASP A 52 -11.20 -6.02 15.08
C ASP A 52 -10.82 -4.59 15.54
N PRO A 53 -11.22 -3.55 14.78
CA PRO A 53 -10.86 -2.16 15.06
C PRO A 53 -11.19 -1.71 16.50
N PRO A 54 -10.55 -0.66 17.03
CA PRO A 54 -9.68 0.28 16.32
C PRO A 54 -8.29 -0.29 16.04
N LEU A 55 -7.72 0.09 14.88
CA LEU A 55 -6.33 -0.19 14.54
C LEU A 55 -5.43 0.95 15.04
N LYS A 56 -4.41 0.60 15.82
CA LYS A 56 -3.49 1.58 16.43
C LYS A 56 -2.04 1.13 16.34
N ARG A 57 -1.17 2.08 16.04
CA ARG A 57 0.28 1.94 16.17
C ARG A 57 0.70 1.98 17.64
N ARG A 58 1.73 1.23 18.01
CA ARG A 58 2.49 1.44 19.25
C ARG A 58 3.74 2.27 18.94
N ILE A 59 4.17 3.11 19.87
CA ILE A 59 5.09 4.25 19.64
C ILE A 59 6.26 3.90 18.70
N ASP A 60 6.98 2.81 18.97
CA ASP A 60 8.21 2.46 18.24
C ASP A 60 8.01 1.44 17.11
N ASP A 61 6.80 0.92 16.91
CA ASP A 61 6.56 -0.10 15.90
C ASP A 61 6.61 0.51 14.49
N ILE A 62 7.39 -0.11 13.60
CA ILE A 62 7.43 0.17 12.17
C ILE A 62 6.63 -0.88 11.41
N ASN A 63 5.90 -0.42 10.39
CA ASN A 63 5.05 -1.20 9.51
C ASN A 63 4.11 -2.13 10.28
N LYS A 64 3.49 -1.64 11.37
CA LYS A 64 2.66 -2.48 12.22
C LYS A 64 1.62 -1.69 13.00
N VAL A 65 0.38 -2.17 12.95
CA VAL A 65 -0.73 -1.73 13.79
C VAL A 65 -1.36 -2.92 14.50
N TYR A 66 -2.05 -2.64 15.59
CA TYR A 66 -2.72 -3.61 16.43
C TYR A 66 -4.20 -3.30 16.50
N ASP A 67 -5.01 -4.34 16.40
CA ASP A 67 -6.44 -4.30 16.68
C ASP A 67 -6.71 -4.40 18.20
N ARG A 68 -7.99 -4.39 18.62
CA ARG A 68 -8.33 -4.46 20.05
C ARG A 68 -7.95 -5.78 20.72
N SER A 69 -7.85 -6.86 19.94
CA SER A 69 -7.47 -8.20 20.40
C SER A 69 -5.95 -8.40 20.45
N GLY A 70 -5.18 -7.41 19.96
CA GLY A 70 -3.74 -7.50 19.78
C GLY A 70 -3.31 -8.21 18.50
N THR A 71 -4.25 -8.53 17.60
CA THR A 71 -3.94 -9.04 16.25
C THR A 71 -3.26 -7.92 15.45
N THR A 72 -2.21 -8.27 14.72
CA THR A 72 -1.38 -7.31 13.99
C THR A 72 -1.77 -7.24 12.52
N LEU A 73 -1.65 -6.04 11.95
CA LEU A 73 -1.68 -5.81 10.51
C LEU A 73 -0.40 -5.04 10.10
N SER A 74 0.21 -5.47 9.01
CA SER A 74 1.44 -4.92 8.44
C SER A 74 1.31 -4.90 6.92
N LEU A 75 1.95 -3.96 6.24
CA LEU A 75 2.12 -4.04 4.80
C LEU A 75 2.99 -5.23 4.42
N PHE A 76 2.84 -5.73 3.20
CA PHE A 76 3.81 -6.67 2.63
C PHE A 76 5.23 -6.09 2.67
N PRO A 77 6.27 -6.92 2.88
CA PRO A 77 7.63 -6.44 3.12
C PRO A 77 8.15 -5.47 2.05
N HIS A 78 7.86 -5.72 0.77
CA HIS A 78 8.35 -4.92 -0.35
C HIS A 78 7.57 -3.62 -0.59
N VAL A 79 6.36 -3.49 -0.04
CA VAL A 79 5.46 -2.36 -0.31
C VAL A 79 6.08 -1.01 0.09
N PRO A 80 6.66 -0.81 1.29
CA PRO A 80 7.32 0.44 1.63
C PRO A 80 8.29 0.95 0.57
N ALA A 81 9.22 0.10 0.11
CA ALA A 81 10.21 0.45 -0.90
C ALA A 81 9.57 0.85 -2.24
N ILE A 82 8.50 0.14 -2.65
CA ILE A 82 7.74 0.49 -3.87
C ILE A 82 7.10 1.88 -3.73
N LEU A 83 6.44 2.16 -2.60
CA LEU A 83 5.77 3.46 -2.38
C LEU A 83 6.80 4.61 -2.34
N PHE A 84 7.93 4.42 -1.67
CA PHE A 84 8.99 5.42 -1.62
C PHE A 84 9.69 5.62 -2.97
N PHE A 85 9.86 4.56 -3.76
CA PHE A 85 10.33 4.67 -5.13
C PHE A 85 9.41 5.55 -5.97
N LEU A 86 8.09 5.32 -5.91
CA LEU A 86 7.13 6.15 -6.66
C LEU A 86 7.19 7.61 -6.21
N GLN A 87 7.27 7.85 -4.90
CA GLN A 87 7.40 9.20 -4.34
C GLN A 87 8.67 9.92 -4.84
N ARG A 88 9.84 9.26 -4.82
CA ARG A 88 11.11 9.84 -5.29
C ARG A 88 11.12 10.18 -6.78
N ASN A 89 10.27 9.52 -7.56
CA ASN A 89 10.15 9.74 -8.99
C ASN A 89 8.97 10.65 -9.35
N ASP A 90 8.39 11.32 -8.36
CA ASP A 90 7.25 12.23 -8.51
C ASP A 90 6.04 11.56 -9.17
N ILE A 91 5.87 10.25 -8.95
CA ILE A 91 4.73 9.48 -9.48
C ILE A 91 3.64 9.40 -8.41
N PRO A 92 2.44 9.97 -8.65
CA PRO A 92 1.36 9.92 -7.69
C PRO A 92 0.87 8.49 -7.46
N ILE A 93 0.39 8.26 -6.25
CA ILE A 93 -0.19 7.00 -5.80
C ILE A 93 -1.66 7.24 -5.48
N ALA A 94 -2.55 6.39 -5.97
CA ALA A 94 -3.95 6.37 -5.58
C ALA A 94 -4.37 5.03 -4.99
N ILE A 95 -5.38 5.05 -4.13
CA ILE A 95 -6.02 3.85 -3.59
C ILE A 95 -7.42 3.71 -4.18
N ALA A 96 -7.77 2.50 -4.60
CA ALA A 96 -9.12 2.13 -4.97
C ALA A 96 -9.46 0.84 -4.22
N SER A 97 -10.29 0.88 -3.17
CA SER A 97 -10.64 -0.31 -2.37
C SER A 97 -12.13 -0.45 -2.17
N ARG A 98 -12.61 -1.69 -2.31
CA ARG A 98 -14.02 -2.05 -2.18
C ARG A 98 -14.44 -2.43 -0.76
N THR A 99 -13.54 -2.31 0.21
CA THR A 99 -13.78 -2.77 1.58
C THR A 99 -15.05 -2.16 2.18
N SER A 100 -15.76 -2.98 2.96
CA SER A 100 -16.93 -2.59 3.75
C SER A 100 -16.55 -1.79 5.00
N ALA A 101 -15.26 -1.75 5.35
CA ALA A 101 -14.74 -1.14 6.57
C ALA A 101 -13.78 0.04 6.26
N PRO A 102 -14.28 1.13 5.63
CA PRO A 102 -13.43 2.25 5.23
C PRO A 102 -12.72 2.93 6.41
N ASP A 103 -13.34 3.01 7.58
CA ASP A 103 -12.72 3.57 8.77
C ASP A 103 -11.54 2.72 9.25
N ALA A 104 -11.66 1.39 9.19
CA ALA A 104 -10.59 0.48 9.57
C ALA A 104 -9.40 0.59 8.59
N ALA A 105 -9.66 0.59 7.29
CA ALA A 105 -8.64 0.82 6.27
C ALA A 105 -7.89 2.15 6.47
N ASN A 106 -8.62 3.22 6.74
CA ASN A 106 -8.02 4.53 7.02
C ASN A 106 -7.21 4.54 8.32
N GLN A 107 -7.65 3.84 9.37
CA GLN A 107 -6.88 3.68 10.60
C GLN A 107 -5.59 2.90 10.36
N ALA A 108 -5.64 1.83 9.54
CA ALA A 108 -4.45 1.08 9.14
C ALA A 108 -3.45 2.01 8.44
N LEU A 109 -3.84 2.69 7.36
CA LEU A 109 -2.95 3.57 6.58
C LEU A 109 -2.37 4.72 7.42
N ARG A 110 -3.11 5.26 8.39
CA ARG A 110 -2.61 6.29 9.33
C ARG A 110 -1.66 5.73 10.38
N GLY A 111 -1.87 4.49 10.82
CA GLY A 111 -1.07 3.85 11.86
C GLY A 111 0.15 3.10 11.32
N LEU A 112 0.14 2.69 10.05
CA LEU A 112 1.26 2.02 9.41
C LEU A 112 2.35 3.04 9.08
N TYR A 113 3.22 3.32 10.04
CA TYR A 113 4.42 4.13 9.81
C TYR A 113 5.49 3.28 9.17
N ILE A 114 6.06 3.75 8.07
CA ILE A 114 7.00 3.00 7.25
C ILE A 114 8.29 3.79 7.06
N LEU A 115 9.37 3.04 6.90
CA LEU A 115 10.71 3.54 6.60
C LEU A 115 11.13 3.05 5.23
N ASP A 116 11.93 3.86 4.57
CA ASP A 116 12.53 3.44 3.32
C ASP A 116 13.82 2.67 3.58
N GLU A 117 13.72 1.35 3.65
CA GLU A 117 14.88 0.49 3.83
C GLU A 117 15.66 0.24 2.53
N SER A 118 15.16 0.72 1.38
CA SER A 118 15.84 0.58 0.08
C SER A 118 17.04 1.51 -0.10
N VAL A 119 17.20 2.50 0.78
CA VAL A 119 18.32 3.45 0.79
C VAL A 119 19.23 3.24 2.02
N PRO A 120 20.51 3.67 1.95
CA PRO A 120 21.44 3.63 3.07
C PRO A 120 20.89 4.36 4.31
N SER A 121 21.25 3.88 5.50
CA SER A 121 20.77 4.42 6.78
C SER A 121 20.96 5.93 6.93
N GLU A 122 22.03 6.46 6.37
CA GLU A 122 22.45 7.85 6.42
C GLU A 122 21.55 8.78 5.59
N GLU A 123 20.83 8.21 4.61
CA GLU A 123 19.91 8.93 3.71
C GLU A 123 18.44 8.72 4.09
N ARG A 124 18.16 7.88 5.09
CA ARG A 124 16.79 7.57 5.51
C ARG A 124 16.15 8.79 6.16
N SER A 125 14.97 9.15 5.65
CA SER A 125 14.07 10.07 6.32
C SER A 125 13.42 9.40 7.54
N GLU A 126 12.88 10.22 8.44
CA GLU A 126 12.04 9.75 9.54
C GLU A 126 10.86 8.89 9.05
N PRO A 127 10.37 7.93 9.85
CA PRO A 127 9.21 7.13 9.47
C PRO A 127 7.99 8.01 9.19
N VAL A 128 7.30 7.75 8.07
CA VAL A 128 6.07 8.45 7.70
C VAL A 128 4.88 7.50 7.70
N ALA A 129 3.68 8.00 8.00
CA ALA A 129 2.47 7.21 7.89
C ALA A 129 2.18 6.89 6.41
N ALA A 130 1.90 5.64 6.05
CA ALA A 130 1.68 5.22 4.66
C ALA A 130 0.61 6.05 3.93
N ILE A 131 -0.42 6.52 4.66
CA ILE A 131 -1.45 7.42 4.13
C ILE A 131 -0.88 8.70 3.50
N THR A 132 0.26 9.22 3.98
CA THR A 132 0.83 10.48 3.48
C THR A 132 1.48 10.33 2.11
N LEU A 133 1.75 9.11 1.68
CA LEU A 133 2.25 8.80 0.33
C LEU A 133 1.11 8.71 -0.70
N CYS A 134 -0.14 8.59 -0.25
CA CYS A 134 -1.30 8.45 -1.12
C CYS A 134 -1.85 9.84 -1.51
N ARG A 135 -1.87 10.14 -2.82
CA ARG A 135 -2.37 11.41 -3.38
C ARG A 135 -3.90 11.48 -3.35
N HIS A 136 -4.57 10.37 -3.59
CA HIS A 136 -6.03 10.26 -3.61
C HIS A 136 -6.47 8.87 -3.18
N MET A 137 -7.62 8.75 -2.50
CA MET A 137 -8.09 7.47 -1.99
C MET A 137 -9.60 7.35 -2.14
N GLU A 138 -10.03 6.32 -2.83
CA GLU A 138 -11.41 5.89 -2.95
C GLU A 138 -11.55 4.58 -2.19
N ILE A 139 -12.14 4.61 -0.99
CA ILE A 139 -12.28 3.44 -0.11
C ILE A 139 -13.75 3.33 0.30
N TYR A 140 -14.51 2.49 -0.41
CA TYR A 140 -15.92 2.20 -0.12
C TYR A 140 -16.44 1.04 -0.97
N PRO A 141 -17.54 0.37 -0.57
CA PRO A 141 -18.16 -0.65 -1.41
C PRO A 141 -18.68 -0.07 -2.75
N GLY A 142 -18.32 -0.71 -3.85
CA GLY A 142 -18.76 -0.29 -5.18
C GLY A 142 -17.99 -0.99 -6.31
N SER A 143 -18.25 -0.60 -7.56
CA SER A 143 -17.46 -1.04 -8.72
C SER A 143 -16.19 -0.21 -8.84
N LYS A 144 -15.08 -0.83 -9.27
CA LYS A 144 -13.79 -0.15 -9.49
C LYS A 144 -13.89 0.90 -10.59
N ILE A 145 -14.77 0.71 -11.58
CA ILE A 145 -15.08 1.75 -12.57
C ILE A 145 -15.49 3.07 -11.90
N LYS A 146 -16.28 3.03 -10.82
CA LYS A 146 -16.68 4.25 -10.08
C LYS A 146 -15.48 4.89 -9.38
N HIS A 147 -14.63 4.08 -8.75
CA HIS A 147 -13.42 4.54 -8.08
C HIS A 147 -12.48 5.22 -9.07
N PHE A 148 -12.22 4.59 -10.22
CA PHE A 148 -11.34 5.11 -11.27
C PHE A 148 -11.89 6.40 -11.91
N LYS A 149 -13.21 6.53 -12.07
CA LYS A 149 -13.81 7.80 -12.49
C LYS A 149 -13.55 8.93 -11.50
N SER A 150 -13.67 8.68 -10.20
CA SER A 150 -13.37 9.67 -9.16
C SER A 150 -11.88 10.04 -9.17
N ILE A 151 -10.99 9.03 -9.21
CA ILE A 151 -9.53 9.21 -9.29
C ILE A 151 -9.14 10.04 -10.52
N GLN A 152 -9.66 9.71 -11.70
CA GLN A 152 -9.39 10.48 -12.92
C GLN A 152 -9.89 11.92 -12.79
N ASN A 153 -11.10 12.14 -12.27
CA ASN A 153 -11.62 13.49 -12.09
C ASN A 153 -10.78 14.32 -11.11
N ALA A 154 -10.24 13.68 -10.06
CA ALA A 154 -9.45 14.35 -9.04
C ALA A 154 -8.00 14.65 -9.49
N LEU A 155 -7.39 13.74 -10.26
CA LEU A 155 -5.95 13.82 -10.59
C LEU A 155 -5.67 14.14 -12.07
N GLY A 156 -6.63 13.96 -12.98
CA GLY A 156 -6.52 14.36 -14.38
C GLY A 156 -5.70 13.43 -15.29
N HIS A 157 -5.21 12.29 -14.77
CA HIS A 157 -4.47 11.32 -15.58
C HIS A 157 -5.41 10.55 -16.52
N LYS A 158 -4.94 10.22 -17.73
CA LYS A 158 -5.69 9.36 -18.64
C LYS A 158 -5.58 7.90 -18.20
N TYR A 159 -6.61 7.11 -18.43
CA TYR A 159 -6.61 5.69 -18.06
C TYR A 159 -5.49 4.89 -18.73
N GLU A 160 -5.15 5.21 -19.99
CA GLU A 160 -4.06 4.58 -20.74
C GLU A 160 -2.67 4.80 -20.13
N ASP A 161 -2.53 5.83 -19.28
CA ASP A 161 -1.29 6.19 -18.59
C ASP A 161 -1.30 5.76 -17.11
N MET A 162 -2.30 4.98 -16.68
CA MET A 162 -2.41 4.43 -15.32
C MET A 162 -1.99 2.97 -15.31
N ILE A 163 -1.43 2.52 -14.19
CA ILE A 163 -1.30 1.09 -13.87
C ILE A 163 -2.07 0.76 -12.60
N PHE A 164 -2.69 -0.41 -12.56
CA PHE A 164 -3.52 -0.86 -11.46
C PHE A 164 -3.07 -2.23 -10.96
N PHE A 165 -2.91 -2.34 -9.64
CA PHE A 165 -2.59 -3.58 -8.94
C PHE A 165 -3.74 -3.99 -8.02
N ASP A 166 -4.22 -5.21 -8.20
CA ASP A 166 -5.35 -5.82 -7.48
C ASP A 166 -5.19 -7.35 -7.52
N ASP A 167 -5.52 -8.05 -6.44
CA ASP A 167 -5.45 -9.51 -6.37
C ASP A 167 -6.71 -10.20 -6.92
N GLU A 168 -7.85 -9.50 -6.97
CA GLU A 168 -9.15 -10.07 -7.29
C GLU A 168 -9.46 -9.91 -8.79
N HIS A 169 -9.47 -11.04 -9.51
CA HIS A 169 -9.73 -11.07 -10.95
C HIS A 169 -11.02 -10.36 -11.37
N ARG A 170 -12.05 -10.37 -10.52
CA ARG A 170 -13.32 -9.66 -10.80
C ARG A 170 -13.14 -8.15 -10.98
N ASN A 171 -12.09 -7.56 -10.43
CA ASN A 171 -11.82 -6.13 -10.52
C ASN A 171 -11.17 -5.73 -11.86
N ALA A 172 -10.84 -6.68 -12.74
CA ALA A 172 -10.43 -6.44 -14.13
C ALA A 172 -11.62 -6.19 -15.09
N GLU A 173 -12.62 -5.46 -14.59
CA GLU A 173 -13.88 -5.12 -15.28
C GLU A 173 -13.75 -4.04 -16.36
#